data_AF-A0A135ULG5-F1
#
_entry.id   AF-A0A135ULG5-F1
#
_cell.length_a   1.000
_cell.length_b   1.000
_cell.length_c   1.000
_cell.angle_alpha   90.00
_cell.angle_beta   90.00
_cell.angle_gamma   90.00
#
_symmetry.space_group_name_H-M   'P 1'
#
loop_
_entity.id
_entity.type
_entity.pdbx_description
1 polymer ?
#
loop_
_entity_poly.entity_id
_entity_poly.type
_entity_poly.pdbx_seq_one_letter_code
_entity_poly.pdbx_strand_id
1 'polypeptide(L)'
;MSVSLVRSLSTPFQKAGRLTVSPTLFRVISRPLDRNIRGFGTFQAPPVRNEPNPSYSKDSVERQKLQDAISRLKSSLPIRVPSLAPEMSVLAKQYLPSDHFVALAEYAQTTPEQVSMAIDRALEAKPAWEHTSFKDRAAVFLRAAELIAGNRTEYRPLEGFVNAISPFNFTAIGANLTVAPAIMGNVVLWKPSDYGLYSSYLLQKIFEEAGLPANRSWTKLRDVIEEAKKDTTVELLAGGHTDNSQGWFVSPTIFQTNDSQYKLMKNELFGPILAVHIYPDANYEEMLPVIDATTQYGLTRAVFARDRSAIEAAEKGLRRAVGNFYVNSKSSGAVVGHQPFGGGCASGTNDKATSINLLTRFTSMRSMKEDLVGADTVLYPSNEA
;
A
#
# COMPACT_ATOMS: atom_id res chain seq x y z
N MET A 1 8.90 56.22 23.63
CA MET A 1 9.20 56.69 25.00
C MET A 1 7.89 57.07 25.67
N SER A 2 7.64 56.63 26.91
CA SER A 2 6.65 57.23 27.80
C SER A 2 7.09 56.97 29.26
N VAL A 3 6.59 57.76 30.20
CA VAL A 3 7.28 58.05 31.46
C VAL A 3 6.92 57.07 32.58
N SER A 4 7.93 56.67 33.36
CA SER A 4 7.77 56.02 34.66
C SER A 4 7.85 57.06 35.78
N LEU A 5 6.94 57.00 36.75
CA LEU A 5 7.19 57.46 38.11
C LEU A 5 6.38 56.63 39.12
N VAL A 6 6.76 56.71 40.39
CA VAL A 6 6.52 55.68 41.42
C VAL A 6 6.26 56.36 42.78
N ARG A 7 5.55 55.65 43.68
CA ARG A 7 5.24 55.98 45.11
C ARG A 7 4.22 57.11 45.35
N SER A 8 3.61 57.25 46.53
CA SER A 8 3.08 56.28 47.53
C SER A 8 2.49 57.05 48.72
N LEU A 9 1.29 56.73 49.20
CA LEU A 9 0.79 57.18 50.51
C LEU A 9 -0.01 56.08 51.22
N SER A 10 -0.26 56.26 52.52
CA SER A 10 -0.46 55.18 53.49
C SER A 10 -1.83 55.16 54.20
N THR A 11 -2.27 53.94 54.55
CA THR A 11 -3.02 53.48 55.76
C THR A 11 -3.33 54.49 56.88
N PRO A 12 -4.38 54.32 57.74
CA PRO A 12 -4.69 53.04 58.45
C PRO A 12 -6.17 52.77 58.90
N PHE A 13 -6.36 51.74 59.77
CA PHE A 13 -7.55 51.34 60.58
C PHE A 13 -8.70 50.56 59.86
N GLN A 14 -9.37 49.56 60.47
CA GLN A 14 -9.03 48.68 61.62
C GLN A 14 -9.91 47.40 61.67
N LYS A 15 -9.35 46.24 62.09
CA LYS A 15 -10.03 45.04 62.68
C LYS A 15 -11.07 44.30 61.80
N ALA A 16 -11.45 43.03 62.05
CA ALA A 16 -11.01 42.01 63.01
C ALA A 16 -10.96 40.61 62.35
N GLY A 17 -10.33 39.64 63.01
CA GLY A 17 -10.38 38.22 62.62
C GLY A 17 -9.04 37.50 62.83
N ARG A 18 -8.94 36.66 63.87
CA ARG A 18 -7.74 35.87 64.17
C ARG A 18 -8.15 34.43 64.44
N LEU A 19 -7.53 33.49 63.73
CA LEU A 19 -7.42 32.08 64.14
C LEU A 19 -6.02 31.58 63.73
N THR A 20 -5.44 30.72 64.55
CA THR A 20 -3.99 30.45 64.57
C THR A 20 -3.65 29.06 64.05
N VAL A 21 -2.53 28.97 63.30
CA VAL A 21 -1.87 27.71 62.96
C VAL A 21 -0.39 27.82 63.32
N SER A 22 0.18 26.78 63.91
CA SER A 22 1.57 26.75 64.39
C SER A 22 2.56 26.46 63.25
N PRO A 23 3.78 27.03 63.24
CA PRO A 23 4.75 26.81 62.18
C PRO A 23 5.66 25.60 62.45
N THR A 24 5.66 24.62 61.55
CA THR A 24 6.75 23.64 61.42
C THR A 24 7.18 23.52 59.96
N LEU A 25 8.43 23.91 59.67
CA LEU A 25 9.01 23.79 58.34
C LEU A 25 9.42 22.35 58.04
N PHE A 26 8.84 21.75 56.99
CA PHE A 26 9.60 20.86 56.10
C PHE A 26 9.33 21.25 54.65
N ARG A 27 10.20 22.12 54.12
CA ARG A 27 10.09 22.70 52.78
C ARG A 27 10.59 21.70 51.73
N VAL A 28 9.80 20.65 51.45
CA VAL A 28 10.03 19.81 50.26
C VAL A 28 9.94 20.72 49.04
N ILE A 29 11.04 20.81 48.29
CA ILE A 29 11.08 21.60 47.06
C ILE A 29 10.30 20.82 45.99
N SER A 30 9.03 21.15 45.85
CA SER A 30 8.19 20.71 44.75
C SER A 30 8.69 21.33 43.45
N ARG A 31 9.70 20.72 42.83
CA ARG A 31 9.90 20.84 41.38
C ARG A 31 8.55 20.50 40.73
N PRO A 32 8.08 21.24 39.71
CA PRO A 32 6.98 20.76 38.90
C PRO A 32 7.42 19.43 38.28
N LEU A 33 6.80 18.35 38.74
CA LEU A 33 6.89 17.06 38.07
C LEU A 33 6.20 17.26 36.73
N ASP A 34 6.99 17.28 35.65
CA ASP A 34 6.52 17.47 34.27
C ASP A 34 5.79 16.20 33.81
N ARG A 35 4.63 15.99 34.42
CA ARG A 35 3.79 14.79 34.35
C ARG A 35 3.00 14.80 33.05
N ASN A 36 3.74 14.62 31.96
CA ASN A 36 3.23 14.02 30.71
C ASN A 36 2.82 12.56 30.97
N ILE A 37 1.83 12.38 31.83
CA ILE A 37 1.11 11.12 32.00
C ILE A 37 0.34 10.92 30.70
N ARG A 38 0.92 10.14 29.80
CA ARG A 38 0.20 9.57 28.66
C ARG A 38 -1.02 8.87 29.25
N GLY A 39 -2.20 9.45 29.03
CA GLY A 39 -3.44 8.95 29.63
C GLY A 39 -3.73 7.54 29.15
N PHE A 40 -4.72 6.87 29.74
CA PHE A 40 -5.33 5.73 29.06
C PHE A 40 -6.90 5.66 29.25
N GLY A 41 -7.69 5.13 28.30
CA GLY A 41 -9.16 4.83 28.24
C GLY A 41 -9.48 4.15 26.87
N THR A 42 -10.57 3.46 26.52
CA THR A 42 -10.56 2.61 25.26
C THR A 42 -10.99 3.26 23.91
N PHE A 43 -10.27 3.01 22.78
CA PHE A 43 -10.63 3.47 21.41
C PHE A 43 -11.41 2.44 20.59
N GLN A 44 -12.53 2.87 19.98
CA GLN A 44 -13.22 2.15 18.91
C GLN A 44 -13.16 2.98 17.62
N ALA A 45 -12.56 2.42 16.57
CA ALA A 45 -12.50 3.09 15.26
C ALA A 45 -13.91 3.27 14.66
N PRO A 46 -14.16 4.34 13.88
CA PRO A 46 -15.42 4.52 13.16
C PRO A 46 -15.76 3.31 12.27
N PRO A 47 -17.05 2.96 12.09
CA PRO A 47 -17.44 1.80 11.30
C PRO A 47 -17.09 2.00 9.82
N VAL A 48 -15.99 1.39 9.39
CA VAL A 48 -15.50 1.44 8.01
C VAL A 48 -16.49 0.73 7.09
N ARG A 49 -16.79 1.35 5.95
CA ARG A 49 -17.56 0.78 4.84
C ARG A 49 -16.77 1.02 3.56
N ASN A 50 -16.94 0.17 2.55
CA ASN A 50 -16.34 0.42 1.24
C ASN A 50 -16.97 1.64 0.58
N GLU A 51 -16.15 2.47 -0.05
CA GLU A 51 -16.60 3.63 -0.80
C GLU A 51 -17.51 3.17 -1.96
N PRO A 52 -18.70 3.79 -2.17
CA PRO A 52 -19.55 3.44 -3.30
C PRO A 52 -18.87 3.75 -4.64
N ASN A 53 -18.94 2.84 -5.60
CA ASN A 53 -18.46 3.10 -6.95
C ASN A 53 -19.41 4.09 -7.66
N PRO A 54 -18.96 5.30 -8.06
CA PRO A 54 -19.78 6.26 -8.80
C PRO A 54 -20.11 5.76 -10.23
N SER A 55 -21.23 6.22 -10.79
CA SER A 55 -21.79 5.66 -12.03
C SER A 55 -21.15 6.19 -13.31
N TYR A 56 -20.76 7.47 -13.30
CA TYR A 56 -20.34 8.23 -14.48
C TYR A 56 -21.33 8.17 -15.67
N SER A 57 -22.61 7.94 -15.39
CA SER A 57 -23.69 7.99 -16.38
C SER A 57 -23.77 9.35 -17.07
N LYS A 58 -24.33 9.41 -18.29
CA LYS A 58 -24.13 10.51 -19.25
C LYS A 58 -24.34 11.92 -18.66
N ASP A 59 -25.37 12.06 -17.84
CA ASP A 59 -25.83 13.36 -17.33
C ASP A 59 -25.55 13.51 -15.81
N SER A 60 -24.60 12.73 -15.27
CA SER A 60 -24.29 12.68 -13.83
C SER A 60 -23.24 13.69 -13.36
N VAL A 61 -23.37 14.12 -12.10
CA VAL A 61 -22.52 15.15 -11.48
C VAL A 61 -21.07 14.68 -11.35
N GLU A 62 -20.82 13.39 -11.09
CA GLU A 62 -19.47 12.83 -11.08
C GLU A 62 -18.80 12.87 -12.46
N ARG A 63 -19.58 12.73 -13.55
CA ARG A 63 -19.07 12.73 -14.92
C ARG A 63 -18.67 14.14 -15.35
N GLN A 64 -19.52 15.14 -15.08
CA GLN A 64 -19.18 16.53 -15.32
C GLN A 64 -17.90 16.93 -14.56
N LYS A 65 -17.83 16.64 -13.25
CA LYS A 65 -16.64 16.91 -12.42
C LYS A 65 -15.36 16.26 -12.97
N LEU A 66 -15.47 15.03 -13.51
CA LEU A 66 -14.36 14.33 -14.15
C LEU A 66 -13.95 15.00 -15.49
N GLN A 67 -14.92 15.42 -16.31
CA GLN A 67 -14.66 16.15 -17.55
C GLN A 67 -14.03 17.53 -17.28
N ASP A 68 -14.46 18.23 -16.23
CA ASP A 68 -13.87 19.50 -15.77
C ASP A 68 -12.45 19.30 -15.23
N ALA A 69 -12.20 18.18 -14.53
CA ALA A 69 -10.86 17.82 -14.06
C ALA A 69 -9.92 17.49 -15.22
N ILE A 70 -10.36 16.67 -16.19
CA ILE A 70 -9.58 16.33 -17.39
C ILE A 70 -9.28 17.58 -18.23
N SER A 71 -10.26 18.46 -18.41
CA SER A 71 -10.09 19.71 -19.17
C SER A 71 -9.07 20.64 -18.51
N ARG A 72 -9.15 20.83 -17.18
CA ARG A 72 -8.15 21.61 -16.43
C ARG A 72 -6.77 20.98 -16.50
N LEU A 73 -6.66 19.65 -16.30
CA LEU A 73 -5.41 18.91 -16.40
C LEU A 73 -4.76 19.11 -17.78
N LYS A 74 -5.55 18.98 -18.86
CA LYS A 74 -5.09 19.20 -20.24
C LYS A 74 -4.62 20.64 -20.50
N SER A 75 -5.25 21.64 -19.87
CA SER A 75 -4.82 23.04 -19.98
C SER A 75 -3.51 23.36 -19.22
N SER A 76 -3.03 22.45 -18.38
CA SER A 76 -1.81 22.61 -17.56
C SER A 76 -0.67 21.64 -17.93
N LEU A 77 -0.67 21.07 -19.14
CA LEU A 77 0.39 20.15 -19.59
C LEU A 77 1.56 20.90 -20.25
N PRO A 78 2.82 20.44 -20.07
CA PRO A 78 3.25 19.38 -19.16
C PRO A 78 3.25 19.85 -17.69
N ILE A 79 2.78 19.00 -16.78
CA ILE A 79 2.74 19.36 -15.35
C ILE A 79 4.14 19.20 -14.76
N ARG A 80 4.72 20.28 -14.23
CA ARG A 80 6.01 20.20 -13.52
C ARG A 80 5.81 19.59 -12.13
N VAL A 81 6.31 18.37 -11.92
CA VAL A 81 6.27 17.67 -10.63
C VAL A 81 7.32 18.28 -9.71
N PRO A 82 6.96 18.71 -8.48
CA PRO A 82 7.94 19.16 -7.50
C PRO A 82 8.94 18.07 -7.15
N SER A 83 10.22 18.43 -7.02
CA SER A 83 11.31 17.53 -6.65
C SER A 83 12.24 18.22 -5.63
N LEU A 84 12.96 17.41 -4.86
CA LEU A 84 14.02 17.89 -3.95
C LEU A 84 15.36 18.15 -4.67
N ALA A 85 15.42 17.88 -5.98
CA ALA A 85 16.59 18.15 -6.81
C ALA A 85 16.74 19.65 -7.17
N PRO A 86 17.96 20.17 -7.37
CA PRO A 86 18.20 21.58 -7.75
C PRO A 86 17.49 22.01 -9.03
N GLU A 87 17.18 23.30 -9.15
CA GLU A 87 16.43 23.86 -10.29
C GLU A 87 17.09 23.62 -11.67
N MET A 88 18.42 23.47 -11.69
CA MET A 88 19.24 23.18 -12.88
C MET A 88 19.25 21.69 -13.31
N SER A 89 18.52 20.82 -12.60
CA SER A 89 18.49 19.39 -12.93
C SER A 89 17.84 19.13 -14.29
N VAL A 90 18.41 18.21 -15.08
CA VAL A 90 17.85 17.81 -16.37
C VAL A 90 16.45 17.23 -16.16
N LEU A 91 15.44 17.93 -16.69
CA LEU A 91 14.05 17.48 -16.64
C LEU A 91 13.81 16.38 -17.66
N ALA A 92 13.19 15.29 -17.21
CA ALA A 92 12.73 14.19 -18.06
C ALA A 92 11.18 14.18 -18.09
N LYS A 93 10.60 13.47 -19.06
CA LYS A 93 9.18 13.59 -19.41
C LYS A 93 8.42 12.27 -19.26
N GLN A 94 7.22 12.34 -18.69
CA GLN A 94 6.20 11.29 -18.83
C GLN A 94 5.30 11.65 -20.02
N TYR A 95 5.03 10.70 -20.90
CA TYR A 95 4.09 10.85 -22.03
C TYR A 95 2.75 10.16 -21.74
N LEU A 96 1.67 10.59 -22.41
CA LEU A 96 0.38 9.91 -22.34
C LEU A 96 0.46 8.56 -23.10
N PRO A 97 0.12 7.40 -22.48
CA PRO A 97 0.21 6.10 -23.16
C PRO A 97 -0.69 5.97 -24.41
N SER A 98 -1.75 6.77 -24.50
CA SER A 98 -2.70 6.84 -25.62
C SER A 98 -2.35 7.90 -26.68
N ASP A 99 -1.38 8.77 -26.40
CA ASP A 99 -0.93 9.89 -27.24
C ASP A 99 0.53 10.18 -26.87
N HIS A 100 1.45 9.40 -27.43
CA HIS A 100 2.85 9.41 -26.98
C HIS A 100 3.64 10.65 -27.45
N PHE A 101 3.02 11.53 -28.22
CA PHE A 101 3.55 12.86 -28.55
C PHE A 101 3.31 13.86 -27.41
N VAL A 102 2.26 13.69 -26.59
CA VAL A 102 1.90 14.61 -25.52
C VAL A 102 2.60 14.26 -24.20
N ALA A 103 3.49 15.15 -23.76
CA ALA A 103 4.08 15.08 -22.42
C ALA A 103 3.04 15.45 -21.36
N LEU A 104 2.68 14.48 -20.50
CA LEU A 104 1.80 14.68 -19.35
C LEU A 104 2.51 15.43 -18.21
N ALA A 105 3.79 15.09 -17.94
CA ALA A 105 4.53 15.63 -16.81
C ALA A 105 6.02 15.81 -17.09
N GLU A 106 6.63 16.80 -16.44
CA GLU A 106 8.07 17.07 -16.39
C GLU A 106 8.57 17.00 -14.95
N TYR A 107 9.70 16.34 -14.71
CA TYR A 107 10.23 16.13 -13.36
C TYR A 107 11.76 16.03 -13.40
N ALA A 108 12.41 16.33 -12.29
CA ALA A 108 13.85 16.17 -12.13
C ALA A 108 14.20 14.78 -11.56
N GLN A 109 15.24 14.14 -12.11
CA GLN A 109 15.80 12.90 -11.54
C GLN A 109 16.42 13.15 -10.15
N THR A 110 16.35 12.14 -9.29
CA THR A 110 17.02 12.12 -7.98
C THR A 110 18.40 11.48 -8.10
N THR A 111 19.45 12.11 -7.53
CA THR A 111 20.82 11.57 -7.52
C THR A 111 21.07 10.66 -6.29
N PRO A 112 22.12 9.82 -6.27
CA PRO A 112 22.44 8.98 -5.10
C PRO A 112 22.62 9.78 -3.80
N GLU A 113 23.22 10.96 -3.89
CA GLU A 113 23.47 11.86 -2.75
C GLU A 113 22.15 12.41 -2.19
N GLN A 114 21.17 12.68 -3.07
CA GLN A 114 19.83 13.10 -2.68
C GLN A 114 19.02 11.95 -2.08
N VAL A 115 19.24 10.71 -2.52
CA VAL A 115 18.67 9.50 -1.87
C VAL A 115 19.25 9.34 -0.46
N SER A 116 20.57 9.48 -0.28
CA SER A 116 21.19 9.48 1.04
C SER A 116 20.63 10.60 1.93
N MET A 117 20.56 11.84 1.44
CA MET A 117 19.97 12.96 2.17
C MET A 117 18.49 12.70 2.54
N ALA A 118 17.71 12.04 1.69
CA ALA A 118 16.33 11.66 2.01
C ALA A 118 16.26 10.57 3.09
N ILE A 119 17.19 9.61 3.08
CA ILE A 119 17.34 8.60 4.15
C ILE A 119 17.73 9.28 5.46
N ASP A 120 18.73 10.16 5.46
CA ASP A 120 19.19 10.89 6.65
C ASP A 120 18.05 11.72 7.28
N ARG A 121 17.27 12.45 6.46
CA ARG A 121 16.09 13.20 6.92
C ARG A 121 14.97 12.29 7.44
N ALA A 122 14.77 11.12 6.84
CA ALA A 122 13.80 10.14 7.34
C ALA A 122 14.24 9.56 8.70
N LEU A 123 15.54 9.29 8.88
CA LEU A 123 16.12 8.82 10.14
C LEU A 123 16.14 9.90 11.23
N GLU A 124 16.39 11.17 10.87
CA GLU A 124 16.27 12.34 11.76
C GLU A 124 14.83 12.49 12.30
N ALA A 125 13.82 12.31 11.44
CA ALA A 125 12.41 12.39 11.81
C ALA A 125 11.89 11.15 12.58
N LYS A 126 12.52 9.99 12.42
CA LYS A 126 12.04 8.70 12.95
C LYS A 126 11.77 8.72 14.47
N PRO A 127 12.67 9.20 15.35
CA PRO A 127 12.42 9.14 16.80
C PRO A 127 11.14 9.87 17.21
N ALA A 128 10.84 11.02 16.61
CA ALA A 128 9.63 11.78 16.92
C ALA A 128 8.36 11.01 16.49
N TRP A 129 8.35 10.49 15.26
CA TRP A 129 7.20 9.72 14.72
C TRP A 129 6.99 8.37 15.42
N GLU A 130 8.06 7.73 15.84
CA GLU A 130 8.03 6.46 16.57
C GLU A 130 7.45 6.63 17.98
N HIS A 131 7.82 7.70 18.70
CA HIS A 131 7.34 7.99 20.06
C HIS A 131 5.92 8.57 20.11
N THR A 132 5.37 9.04 18.99
CA THR A 132 3.93 9.30 18.80
C THR A 132 3.13 8.01 19.06
N SER A 133 1.96 8.07 19.70
CA SER A 133 1.19 6.83 19.94
C SER A 133 0.67 6.23 18.62
N PHE A 134 0.46 4.91 18.57
CA PHE A 134 -0.14 4.26 17.38
C PHE A 134 -1.46 4.94 16.97
N LYS A 135 -2.31 5.28 17.95
CA LYS A 135 -3.57 5.99 17.71
C LYS A 135 -3.33 7.41 17.21
N ASP A 136 -2.25 8.10 17.59
CA ASP A 136 -1.97 9.46 17.11
C ASP A 136 -1.46 9.43 15.67
N ARG A 137 -0.65 8.42 15.33
CA ARG A 137 -0.30 8.13 13.94
C ARG A 137 -1.53 7.80 13.11
N ALA A 138 -2.46 7.00 13.63
CA ALA A 138 -3.76 6.78 13.00
C ALA A 138 -4.59 8.07 12.92
N ALA A 139 -4.53 8.95 13.94
CA ALA A 139 -5.28 10.21 14.01
C ALA A 139 -4.85 11.25 12.96
N VAL A 140 -3.62 11.18 12.45
CA VAL A 140 -3.15 11.97 11.29
C VAL A 140 -3.90 11.58 10.02
N PHE A 141 -4.41 10.34 9.91
CA PHE A 141 -5.15 9.85 8.74
C PHE A 141 -6.66 9.71 8.97
N LEU A 142 -7.14 9.44 10.19
CA LEU A 142 -8.56 9.40 10.59
C LEU A 142 -8.76 9.91 12.02
N ARG A 143 -9.52 11.00 12.18
CA ARG A 143 -9.48 11.91 13.34
C ARG A 143 -9.98 11.33 14.70
N ALA A 144 -9.07 11.34 15.69
CA ALA A 144 -9.25 11.46 17.16
C ALA A 144 -9.49 10.21 18.08
N ALA A 145 -8.86 10.31 19.26
CA ALA A 145 -9.05 9.70 20.62
C ALA A 145 -9.63 8.27 20.85
N GLU A 146 -9.11 7.35 21.70
CA GLU A 146 -7.80 7.10 22.39
C GLU A 146 -7.84 5.77 23.26
N LEU A 147 -6.72 4.99 23.45
CA LEU A 147 -6.15 4.32 24.70
C LEU A 147 -6.45 2.84 25.33
N ILE A 148 -6.39 2.59 26.70
CA ILE A 148 -5.87 1.41 27.55
C ILE A 148 -6.09 -0.07 27.18
N ALA A 149 -5.09 -0.91 27.54
CA ALA A 149 -5.19 -1.98 28.56
C ALA A 149 -3.82 -2.28 29.27
N GLY A 150 -3.84 -3.02 30.40
CA GLY A 150 -2.66 -3.53 31.13
C GLY A 150 -2.36 -5.01 30.85
N ASN A 151 -1.13 -5.50 31.15
CA ASN A 151 -0.53 -6.72 30.55
C ASN A 151 -0.63 -6.69 29.01
N ARG A 152 0.32 -6.02 28.36
CA ARG A 152 0.15 -5.49 27.00
C ARG A 152 1.20 -6.00 26.02
N THR A 153 0.75 -6.36 24.82
CA THR A 153 1.59 -6.50 23.62
C THR A 153 1.75 -5.12 22.99
N GLU A 154 2.98 -4.64 22.91
CA GLU A 154 3.32 -3.38 22.27
C GLU A 154 3.77 -3.63 20.83
N TYR A 155 3.01 -3.09 19.88
CA TYR A 155 3.32 -3.14 18.45
C TYR A 155 4.23 -1.96 18.09
N ARG A 156 5.53 -2.10 18.39
CA ARG A 156 6.56 -1.14 17.98
C ARG A 156 6.70 -1.18 16.44
N PRO A 157 7.13 -0.10 15.77
CA PRO A 157 7.56 -0.19 14.37
C PRO A 157 8.84 -1.04 14.24
N LEU A 158 9.32 -1.19 13.00
CA LEU A 158 10.64 -1.75 12.74
C LEU A 158 11.73 -0.70 13.05
N GLU A 159 12.90 -1.18 13.46
CA GLU A 159 14.10 -0.35 13.56
C GLU A 159 14.66 -0.09 12.15
N GLY A 160 15.22 1.09 11.89
CA GLY A 160 15.53 1.56 10.53
C GLY A 160 14.31 2.12 9.75
N PHE A 161 14.32 1.94 8.42
CA PHE A 161 13.33 2.47 7.47
C PHE A 161 12.77 1.38 6.54
N VAL A 162 11.60 1.63 5.94
CA VAL A 162 10.99 0.75 4.92
C VAL A 162 11.20 1.35 3.52
N ASN A 163 11.67 0.54 2.57
CA ASN A 163 11.71 0.92 1.16
C ASN A 163 10.45 0.37 0.43
N ALA A 164 9.54 1.25 0.05
CA ALA A 164 8.31 0.89 -0.65
C ALA A 164 8.51 0.99 -2.16
N ILE A 165 8.44 -0.13 -2.89
CA ILE A 165 8.56 -0.16 -4.35
C ILE A 165 7.20 -0.53 -4.97
N SER A 166 6.57 0.39 -5.71
CA SER A 166 5.18 0.24 -6.16
C SER A 166 5.02 0.19 -7.69
N PRO A 167 4.17 -0.70 -8.23
CA PRO A 167 3.97 -0.87 -9.69
C PRO A 167 3.11 0.24 -10.31
N PHE A 168 3.13 0.31 -11.65
CA PHE A 168 2.39 1.30 -12.43
C PHE A 168 0.87 1.07 -12.50
N ASN A 169 0.40 -0.17 -12.30
CA ASN A 169 -0.94 -0.60 -12.70
C ASN A 169 -2.06 -0.18 -11.73
N PHE A 170 -1.74 0.20 -10.49
CA PHE A 170 -2.71 0.68 -9.51
C PHE A 170 -2.10 1.73 -8.57
N THR A 171 -2.53 2.98 -8.67
CA THR A 171 -2.17 4.07 -7.73
C THR A 171 -2.46 3.69 -6.27
N ALA A 172 -3.56 2.96 -6.03
CA ALA A 172 -3.93 2.46 -4.71
C ALA A 172 -2.90 1.48 -4.10
N ILE A 173 -2.14 0.74 -4.92
CA ILE A 173 -1.06 -0.12 -4.42
C ILE A 173 0.12 0.74 -3.95
N GLY A 174 0.47 1.82 -4.66
CA GLY A 174 1.50 2.76 -4.23
C GLY A 174 1.16 3.47 -2.90
N ALA A 175 -0.08 3.93 -2.77
CA ALA A 175 -0.59 4.47 -1.51
C ALA A 175 -0.60 3.42 -0.38
N ASN A 176 -1.05 2.19 -0.64
CA ASN A 176 -1.08 1.16 0.40
C ASN A 176 0.34 0.71 0.83
N LEU A 177 1.28 0.58 -0.11
CA LEU A 177 2.66 0.18 0.19
C LEU A 177 3.43 1.22 1.02
N THR A 178 2.99 2.48 1.03
CA THR A 178 3.57 3.55 1.85
C THR A 178 2.81 3.78 3.15
N VAL A 179 1.48 3.85 3.10
CA VAL A 179 0.64 4.11 4.28
C VAL A 179 0.63 2.92 5.25
N ALA A 180 0.64 1.67 4.77
CA ALA A 180 0.64 0.49 5.64
C ALA A 180 1.86 0.39 6.58
N PRO A 181 3.12 0.59 6.13
CA PRO A 181 4.24 0.73 7.05
C PRO A 181 4.20 2.03 7.87
N ALA A 182 3.79 3.16 7.28
CA ALA A 182 3.81 4.46 7.96
C ALA A 182 2.86 4.54 9.18
N ILE A 183 1.63 3.99 9.08
CA ILE A 183 0.65 4.00 10.18
C ILE A 183 1.12 3.16 11.38
N MET A 184 1.87 2.08 11.14
CA MET A 184 2.48 1.29 12.22
C MET A 184 3.65 2.03 12.91
N GLY A 185 4.18 3.10 12.31
CA GLY A 185 5.22 3.97 12.88
C GLY A 185 6.57 3.92 12.19
N ASN A 186 6.65 3.25 11.04
CA ASN A 186 7.87 3.20 10.24
C ASN A 186 8.03 4.51 9.47
N VAL A 187 9.27 4.91 9.21
CA VAL A 187 9.59 5.91 8.19
C VAL A 187 9.81 5.21 6.85
N VAL A 188 9.37 5.82 5.76
CA VAL A 188 9.24 5.14 4.46
C VAL A 188 9.92 5.95 3.36
N LEU A 189 10.86 5.32 2.67
CA LEU A 189 11.37 5.79 1.38
C LEU A 189 10.49 5.18 0.28
N TRP A 190 9.83 6.01 -0.52
CA TRP A 190 8.97 5.54 -1.63
C TRP A 190 9.74 5.62 -2.95
N LYS A 191 9.93 4.46 -3.60
CA LYS A 191 10.50 4.33 -4.95
C LYS A 191 9.42 3.75 -5.90
N PRO A 192 8.56 4.59 -6.48
CA PRO A 192 7.47 4.15 -7.36
C PRO A 192 7.89 3.86 -8.82
N SER A 193 6.92 3.49 -9.68
CA SER A 193 7.14 2.91 -11.04
C SER A 193 6.60 3.76 -12.20
N ASP A 194 7.40 3.84 -13.26
CA ASP A 194 7.53 5.00 -14.15
C ASP A 194 6.37 5.24 -15.14
N TYR A 195 5.43 4.29 -15.24
CA TYR A 195 4.26 4.48 -16.07
C TYR A 195 3.07 5.08 -15.28
N GLY A 196 3.17 5.21 -13.95
CA GLY A 196 2.18 5.87 -13.09
C GLY A 196 2.50 7.33 -12.73
N LEU A 197 3.29 8.05 -13.54
CA LEU A 197 4.25 9.03 -13.00
C LEU A 197 3.74 10.26 -12.26
N TYR A 198 2.49 10.67 -12.46
CA TYR A 198 1.90 11.72 -11.62
C TYR A 198 1.92 11.35 -10.11
N SER A 199 2.20 10.08 -9.78
CA SER A 199 2.59 9.61 -8.46
C SER A 199 3.95 8.86 -8.40
N SER A 200 4.72 8.73 -9.49
CA SER A 200 5.51 7.50 -9.68
C SER A 200 6.87 7.44 -10.44
N TYR A 201 7.93 8.21 -10.13
CA TYR A 201 9.27 8.03 -10.77
C TYR A 201 10.30 7.19 -9.99
N LEU A 202 11.19 6.44 -10.70
CA LEU A 202 12.66 6.27 -10.46
C LEU A 202 13.34 5.03 -11.13
N LEU A 203 12.71 4.32 -12.08
CA LEU A 203 13.26 3.10 -12.71
C LEU A 203 13.39 3.17 -14.26
N GLN A 204 12.72 4.10 -14.93
CA GLN A 204 12.74 4.18 -16.41
C GLN A 204 14.12 4.54 -16.93
N LYS A 205 14.83 5.50 -16.32
CA LYS A 205 16.20 5.89 -16.71
C LYS A 205 17.21 4.76 -16.52
N ILE A 206 17.11 4.01 -15.41
CA ILE A 206 17.95 2.83 -15.15
C ILE A 206 17.74 1.77 -16.25
N PHE A 207 16.53 1.66 -16.78
CA PHE A 207 16.22 0.76 -17.88
C PHE A 207 16.62 1.32 -19.25
N GLU A 208 16.34 2.59 -19.55
CA GLU A 208 16.75 3.23 -20.82
C GLU A 208 18.27 3.26 -20.99
N GLU A 209 19.03 3.57 -19.91
CA GLU A 209 20.49 3.51 -19.87
C GLU A 209 21.02 2.06 -19.97
N ALA A 210 20.23 1.07 -19.56
CA ALA A 210 20.48 -0.36 -19.80
C ALA A 210 19.98 -0.86 -21.17
N GLY A 211 19.69 0.04 -22.12
CA GLY A 211 19.32 -0.28 -23.51
C GLY A 211 17.85 -0.72 -23.69
N LEU A 212 16.97 -0.40 -22.74
CA LEU A 212 15.60 -0.87 -22.69
C LEU A 212 14.61 0.22 -23.16
N PRO A 213 14.02 0.13 -24.37
CA PRO A 213 13.21 1.21 -24.92
C PRO A 213 11.85 1.36 -24.21
N ALA A 214 11.35 2.60 -24.12
CA ALA A 214 10.05 2.95 -23.51
C ALA A 214 8.84 2.23 -24.14
N ASN A 215 8.99 1.61 -25.31
CA ASN A 215 7.95 0.81 -25.95
C ASN A 215 7.93 -0.68 -25.51
N ARG A 216 8.83 -1.14 -24.61
CA ARG A 216 9.06 -2.56 -24.31
C ARG A 216 7.78 -3.37 -24.07
N SER A 217 6.80 -2.83 -23.34
CA SER A 217 5.55 -3.54 -23.06
C SER A 217 4.75 -3.80 -24.35
N TRP A 218 4.60 -2.79 -25.20
CA TRP A 218 3.98 -2.91 -26.51
C TRP A 218 4.78 -3.83 -27.44
N THR A 219 6.10 -3.66 -27.50
CA THR A 219 7.01 -4.49 -28.29
C THR A 219 6.91 -5.96 -27.90
N LYS A 220 6.93 -6.29 -26.60
CA LYS A 220 6.71 -7.64 -26.07
C LYS A 220 5.37 -8.22 -26.53
N LEU A 221 4.28 -7.45 -26.42
CA LEU A 221 2.94 -7.91 -26.79
C LEU A 221 2.79 -8.10 -28.31
N ARG A 222 3.32 -7.18 -29.11
CA ARG A 222 3.44 -7.30 -30.56
C ARG A 222 4.22 -8.55 -30.94
N ASP A 223 5.41 -8.74 -30.38
CA ASP A 223 6.28 -9.85 -30.75
C ASP A 223 5.65 -11.20 -30.39
N VAL A 224 4.99 -11.29 -29.23
CA VAL A 224 4.20 -12.47 -28.86
C VAL A 224 3.04 -12.74 -29.82
N ILE A 225 2.33 -11.71 -30.29
CA ILE A 225 1.24 -11.84 -31.29
C ILE A 225 1.81 -12.26 -32.65
N GLU A 226 2.87 -11.59 -33.12
CA GLU A 226 3.49 -11.84 -34.43
C GLU A 226 4.29 -13.15 -34.49
N GLU A 227 4.70 -13.70 -33.35
CA GLU A 227 5.26 -15.04 -33.24
C GLU A 227 4.14 -16.09 -33.24
N ALA A 228 3.09 -15.91 -32.41
CA ALA A 228 1.97 -16.84 -32.34
C ALA A 228 1.18 -16.95 -33.66
N LYS A 229 1.06 -15.86 -34.45
CA LYS A 229 0.50 -15.87 -35.81
C LYS A 229 1.26 -16.76 -36.81
N LYS A 230 2.52 -17.12 -36.53
CA LYS A 230 3.38 -17.95 -37.39
C LYS A 230 3.44 -19.40 -36.90
N ASP A 231 2.88 -19.69 -35.74
CA ASP A 231 2.91 -20.99 -35.09
C ASP A 231 1.65 -21.79 -35.47
N THR A 232 1.82 -22.86 -36.24
CA THR A 232 0.71 -23.70 -36.70
C THR A 232 0.07 -24.55 -35.60
N THR A 233 0.60 -24.53 -34.38
CA THR A 233 0.01 -25.18 -33.20
C THR A 233 -0.98 -24.30 -32.42
N VAL A 234 -1.20 -23.06 -32.90
CA VAL A 234 -2.07 -22.06 -32.27
C VAL A 234 -2.96 -21.38 -33.31
N GLU A 235 -4.23 -21.22 -32.98
CA GLU A 235 -5.22 -20.56 -33.82
C GLU A 235 -5.53 -19.14 -33.31
N LEU A 236 -5.52 -18.14 -34.18
CA LEU A 236 -5.96 -16.77 -33.86
C LEU A 236 -7.47 -16.67 -34.06
N LEU A 237 -8.24 -16.72 -32.98
CA LEU A 237 -9.71 -16.65 -33.03
C LEU A 237 -10.23 -15.21 -33.22
N ALA A 238 -9.55 -14.21 -32.63
CA ALA A 238 -9.95 -12.81 -32.71
C ALA A 238 -8.79 -11.84 -32.45
N GLY A 239 -8.86 -10.65 -33.04
CA GLY A 239 -7.91 -9.55 -32.78
C GLY A 239 -6.56 -9.75 -33.45
N GLY A 240 -5.47 -9.63 -32.69
CA GLY A 240 -4.10 -9.75 -33.21
C GLY A 240 -3.59 -8.50 -33.92
N HIS A 241 -4.26 -7.35 -33.81
CA HIS A 241 -3.79 -6.07 -34.34
C HIS A 241 -3.04 -5.27 -33.26
N THR A 242 -1.95 -4.61 -33.66
CA THR A 242 -1.18 -3.65 -32.86
C THR A 242 -0.90 -2.39 -33.67
N ASP A 243 -1.01 -1.23 -33.05
CA ASP A 243 -0.63 0.05 -33.63
C ASP A 243 0.24 0.84 -32.64
N ASN A 244 1.21 1.59 -33.16
CA ASN A 244 2.04 2.53 -32.41
C ASN A 244 2.12 3.93 -33.06
N SER A 245 1.27 4.23 -34.05
CA SER A 245 1.27 5.49 -34.79
C SER A 245 0.94 6.72 -33.93
N GLN A 246 0.06 6.56 -32.94
CA GLN A 246 -0.41 7.62 -32.03
C GLN A 246 -0.20 7.27 -30.54
N GLY A 247 -0.41 6.02 -30.17
CA GLY A 247 -0.30 5.51 -28.80
C GLY A 247 0.01 4.01 -28.82
N TRP A 248 0.29 3.43 -27.65
CA TRP A 248 0.78 2.04 -27.55
C TRP A 248 -0.35 1.01 -27.60
N PHE A 249 -1.07 0.94 -28.72
CA PHE A 249 -2.30 0.17 -28.87
C PHE A 249 -2.06 -1.30 -29.21
N VAL A 250 -2.72 -2.18 -28.45
CA VAL A 250 -2.83 -3.62 -28.69
C VAL A 250 -4.31 -3.98 -28.61
N SER A 251 -4.86 -4.59 -29.65
CA SER A 251 -6.27 -5.01 -29.67
C SER A 251 -6.52 -6.21 -28.74
N PRO A 252 -7.74 -6.36 -28.18
CA PRO A 252 -8.16 -7.58 -27.50
C PRO A 252 -7.97 -8.78 -28.43
N THR A 253 -7.09 -9.70 -28.05
CA THR A 253 -6.60 -10.79 -28.89
C THR A 253 -6.90 -12.13 -28.21
N ILE A 254 -7.45 -13.08 -28.95
CA ILE A 254 -7.79 -14.42 -28.44
C ILE A 254 -7.08 -15.47 -29.30
N PHE A 255 -6.24 -16.27 -28.65
CA PHE A 255 -5.58 -17.44 -29.23
C PHE A 255 -6.15 -18.73 -28.64
N GLN A 256 -6.24 -19.78 -29.44
CA GLN A 256 -6.63 -21.13 -29.05
C GLN A 256 -5.48 -22.11 -29.27
N THR A 257 -5.23 -23.01 -28.32
CA THR A 257 -4.22 -24.07 -28.47
C THR A 257 -4.63 -25.37 -27.78
N ASN A 258 -4.26 -26.50 -28.37
CA ASN A 258 -4.46 -27.82 -27.80
C ASN A 258 -3.29 -28.25 -26.89
N ASP A 259 -2.24 -27.43 -26.76
CA ASP A 259 -1.14 -27.66 -25.81
C ASP A 259 -1.36 -26.86 -24.50
N SER A 260 -1.72 -27.56 -23.43
CA SER A 260 -1.84 -27.01 -22.07
C SER A 260 -0.50 -26.49 -21.50
N GLN A 261 0.62 -26.86 -22.13
CA GLN A 261 1.99 -26.48 -21.77
C GLN A 261 2.54 -25.33 -22.61
N TYR A 262 1.76 -24.78 -23.55
CA TYR A 262 2.22 -23.76 -24.48
C TYR A 262 2.60 -22.45 -23.77
N LYS A 263 3.55 -21.70 -24.34
CA LYS A 263 4.12 -20.47 -23.74
C LYS A 263 3.08 -19.43 -23.31
N LEU A 264 1.97 -19.27 -24.04
CA LEU A 264 0.88 -18.34 -23.68
C LEU A 264 0.09 -18.78 -22.44
N MET A 265 0.05 -20.08 -22.13
CA MET A 265 -0.60 -20.63 -20.92
C MET A 265 0.25 -20.43 -19.66
N LYS A 266 1.54 -20.08 -19.83
CA LYS A 266 2.56 -20.04 -18.77
C LYS A 266 3.02 -18.63 -18.42
N ASN A 267 3.29 -17.83 -19.44
CA ASN A 267 4.03 -16.58 -19.32
C ASN A 267 3.10 -15.40 -19.02
N GLU A 268 3.42 -14.59 -18.02
CA GLU A 268 2.67 -13.38 -17.72
C GLU A 268 2.89 -12.31 -18.80
N LEU A 269 1.86 -12.00 -19.58
CA LEU A 269 1.96 -11.10 -20.73
C LEU A 269 1.82 -9.62 -20.37
N PHE A 270 0.95 -9.27 -19.41
CA PHE A 270 0.60 -7.89 -19.04
C PHE A 270 -0.03 -7.04 -20.18
N GLY A 271 -0.86 -7.69 -21.01
CA GLY A 271 -1.64 -7.03 -22.07
C GLY A 271 -2.95 -7.77 -22.38
N PRO A 272 -3.76 -7.27 -23.34
CA PRO A 272 -5.11 -7.78 -23.62
C PRO A 272 -5.07 -9.02 -24.54
N ILE A 273 -4.29 -10.03 -24.15
CA ILE A 273 -4.14 -11.31 -24.86
C ILE A 273 -4.71 -12.42 -23.97
N LEU A 274 -5.68 -13.16 -24.49
CA LEU A 274 -6.27 -14.34 -23.86
C LEU A 274 -5.82 -15.59 -24.60
N ALA A 275 -5.36 -16.61 -23.87
CA ALA A 275 -5.14 -17.95 -24.39
C ALA A 275 -6.28 -18.87 -23.90
N VAL A 276 -6.79 -19.69 -24.82
CA VAL A 276 -7.86 -20.66 -24.59
C VAL A 276 -7.30 -22.06 -24.87
N HIS A 277 -7.57 -22.99 -23.97
CA HIS A 277 -7.29 -24.40 -24.15
C HIS A 277 -8.58 -25.19 -23.95
N ILE A 278 -8.94 -26.00 -24.95
CA ILE A 278 -10.14 -26.82 -24.94
C ILE A 278 -9.76 -28.26 -24.55
N TYR A 279 -10.51 -28.83 -23.62
CA TYR A 279 -10.40 -30.21 -23.16
C TYR A 279 -11.80 -30.86 -23.22
N PRO A 280 -11.92 -32.19 -23.37
CA PRO A 280 -13.21 -32.87 -23.36
C PRO A 280 -13.82 -32.86 -21.94
N ASP A 281 -15.14 -32.65 -21.83
CA ASP A 281 -15.88 -32.55 -20.57
C ASP A 281 -15.56 -33.68 -19.56
N ALA A 282 -15.37 -34.91 -20.07
CA ALA A 282 -15.05 -36.09 -19.27
C ALA A 282 -13.69 -35.99 -18.52
N ASN A 283 -12.75 -35.18 -19.02
CA ASN A 283 -11.42 -35.00 -18.44
C ASN A 283 -11.37 -33.86 -17.41
N TYR A 284 -12.51 -33.34 -16.95
CA TYR A 284 -12.58 -32.19 -16.03
C TYR A 284 -11.68 -32.32 -14.80
N GLU A 285 -11.76 -33.44 -14.06
CA GLU A 285 -10.95 -33.65 -12.86
C GLU A 285 -9.46 -33.88 -13.20
N GLU A 286 -9.16 -34.52 -14.33
CA GLU A 286 -7.79 -34.73 -14.81
C GLU A 286 -7.09 -33.42 -15.21
N MET A 287 -7.87 -32.43 -15.67
CA MET A 287 -7.36 -31.11 -16.00
C MET A 287 -7.03 -30.25 -14.79
N LEU A 288 -7.57 -30.54 -13.59
CA LEU A 288 -7.25 -29.78 -12.38
C LEU A 288 -5.76 -29.82 -12.01
N PRO A 289 -5.07 -30.98 -11.90
CA PRO A 289 -3.62 -31.02 -11.66
C PRO A 289 -2.80 -30.44 -12.82
N VAL A 290 -3.27 -30.55 -14.07
CA VAL A 290 -2.62 -29.88 -15.22
C VAL A 290 -2.67 -28.37 -15.04
N ILE A 291 -3.84 -27.83 -14.68
CA ILE A 291 -4.07 -26.41 -14.43
C ILE A 291 -3.25 -25.90 -13.22
N ASP A 292 -3.13 -26.68 -12.14
CA ASP A 292 -2.26 -26.35 -10.99
C ASP A 292 -0.77 -26.30 -11.42
N ALA A 293 -0.31 -27.27 -12.22
CA ALA A 293 1.10 -27.45 -12.59
C ALA A 293 1.60 -26.61 -13.80
N THR A 294 0.74 -26.18 -14.72
CA THR A 294 1.16 -25.47 -15.96
C THR A 294 1.98 -24.21 -15.69
N THR A 295 1.74 -23.49 -14.59
CA THR A 295 2.43 -22.22 -14.31
C THR A 295 2.91 -22.10 -12.87
N GLN A 296 4.05 -21.44 -12.68
CA GLN A 296 4.65 -21.14 -11.38
C GLN A 296 3.87 -20.09 -10.56
N TYR A 297 2.90 -19.40 -11.16
CA TYR A 297 2.16 -18.32 -10.52
C TYR A 297 0.92 -18.82 -9.76
N GLY A 298 0.72 -18.32 -8.54
CA GLY A 298 -0.33 -18.74 -7.60
C GLY A 298 -1.28 -17.62 -7.21
N LEU A 299 -1.51 -16.61 -8.06
CA LEU A 299 -2.21 -15.38 -7.68
C LEU A 299 -3.74 -15.54 -7.62
N THR A 300 -4.41 -15.63 -8.77
CA THR A 300 -5.88 -15.72 -8.86
C THR A 300 -6.32 -16.82 -9.83
N ARG A 301 -7.39 -17.55 -9.49
CA ARG A 301 -8.06 -18.54 -10.36
C ARG A 301 -9.57 -18.46 -10.16
N ALA A 302 -10.34 -18.83 -11.17
CA ALA A 302 -11.80 -18.85 -11.12
C ALA A 302 -12.38 -20.14 -11.70
N VAL A 303 -13.45 -20.66 -11.10
CA VAL A 303 -14.27 -21.75 -11.64
C VAL A 303 -15.67 -21.23 -11.95
N PHE A 304 -16.21 -21.61 -13.10
CA PHE A 304 -17.58 -21.30 -13.52
C PHE A 304 -18.36 -22.61 -13.66
N ALA A 305 -19.23 -22.90 -12.70
CA ALA A 305 -19.96 -24.15 -12.60
C ALA A 305 -21.24 -23.97 -11.76
N ARG A 306 -22.28 -24.75 -12.05
CA ARG A 306 -23.49 -24.85 -11.22
C ARG A 306 -23.52 -26.11 -10.36
N ASP A 307 -22.83 -27.16 -10.80
CA ASP A 307 -22.63 -28.39 -10.06
C ASP A 307 -21.73 -28.14 -8.82
N ARG A 308 -22.10 -28.70 -7.67
CA ARG A 308 -21.36 -28.52 -6.41
C ARG A 308 -20.15 -29.43 -6.29
N SER A 309 -20.24 -30.66 -6.80
CA SER A 309 -19.12 -31.61 -6.84
C SER A 309 -17.99 -31.06 -7.72
N ALA A 310 -18.33 -30.45 -8.86
CA ALA A 310 -17.34 -29.79 -9.72
C ALA A 310 -16.65 -28.60 -9.02
N ILE A 311 -17.41 -27.76 -8.29
CA ILE A 311 -16.84 -26.66 -7.51
C ILE A 311 -15.92 -27.19 -6.41
N GLU A 312 -16.34 -28.21 -5.65
CA GLU A 312 -15.53 -28.81 -4.58
C GLU A 312 -14.25 -29.47 -5.13
N ALA A 313 -14.35 -30.18 -6.26
CA ALA A 313 -13.20 -30.74 -6.96
C ALA A 313 -12.19 -29.65 -7.33
N ALA A 314 -12.65 -28.53 -7.91
CA ALA A 314 -11.78 -27.39 -8.25
C ALA A 314 -11.18 -26.70 -7.01
N GLU A 315 -11.97 -26.46 -5.96
CA GLU A 315 -11.50 -25.87 -4.69
C GLU A 315 -10.43 -26.74 -4.00
N LYS A 316 -10.56 -28.07 -4.11
CA LYS A 316 -9.62 -29.06 -3.56
C LYS A 316 -8.37 -29.21 -4.43
N GLY A 317 -8.55 -29.37 -5.74
CA GLY A 317 -7.49 -29.64 -6.71
C GLY A 317 -6.57 -28.44 -6.95
N LEU A 318 -7.13 -27.23 -7.00
CA LEU A 318 -6.37 -25.99 -7.27
C LEU A 318 -5.93 -25.26 -5.99
N ARG A 319 -6.11 -25.88 -4.82
CA ARG A 319 -5.89 -25.28 -3.49
C ARG A 319 -4.46 -24.75 -3.28
N ARG A 320 -3.47 -25.27 -4.01
CA ARG A 320 -2.05 -24.94 -3.81
C ARG A 320 -1.59 -23.81 -4.73
N ALA A 321 -1.99 -23.80 -6.00
CA ALA A 321 -1.63 -22.72 -6.93
C ALA A 321 -2.67 -21.57 -6.98
N VAL A 322 -3.34 -21.23 -5.86
CA VAL A 322 -4.22 -20.05 -5.81
C VAL A 322 -4.21 -19.34 -4.45
N GLY A 323 -4.05 -18.01 -4.49
CA GLY A 323 -4.19 -17.13 -3.32
C GLY A 323 -5.58 -16.53 -3.19
N ASN A 324 -6.21 -16.14 -4.30
CA ASN A 324 -7.59 -15.66 -4.37
C ASN A 324 -8.38 -16.49 -5.39
N PHE A 325 -9.16 -17.45 -4.89
CA PHE A 325 -10.05 -18.29 -5.68
C PHE A 325 -11.45 -17.66 -5.79
N TYR A 326 -12.11 -17.83 -6.93
CA TYR A 326 -13.43 -17.27 -7.22
C TYR A 326 -14.36 -18.33 -7.82
N VAL A 327 -15.61 -18.37 -7.35
CA VAL A 327 -16.66 -19.24 -7.88
C VAL A 327 -17.70 -18.38 -8.59
N ASN A 328 -17.98 -18.67 -9.86
CA ASN A 328 -18.93 -17.95 -10.73
C ASN A 328 -18.70 -16.42 -10.80
N SER A 329 -17.45 -16.00 -10.69
CA SER A 329 -17.03 -14.60 -10.80
C SER A 329 -15.67 -14.50 -11.50
N LYS A 330 -15.43 -13.37 -12.16
CA LYS A 330 -14.12 -13.06 -12.77
C LYS A 330 -13.03 -13.04 -11.70
N SER A 331 -11.82 -13.47 -12.07
CA SER A 331 -10.66 -13.59 -11.17
C SER A 331 -10.02 -12.25 -10.73
N SER A 332 -10.70 -11.11 -10.92
CA SER A 332 -10.15 -9.76 -10.78
C SER A 332 -11.05 -8.84 -9.94
N GLY A 333 -10.47 -7.77 -9.40
CA GLY A 333 -11.22 -6.75 -8.65
C GLY A 333 -11.58 -7.17 -7.23
N ALA A 334 -10.60 -7.72 -6.49
CA ALA A 334 -10.71 -7.96 -5.06
C ALA A 334 -10.99 -6.65 -4.30
N VAL A 335 -11.92 -6.70 -3.35
CA VAL A 335 -12.37 -5.53 -2.57
C VAL A 335 -11.76 -5.56 -1.17
N VAL A 336 -11.22 -4.41 -0.74
CA VAL A 336 -10.65 -4.19 0.61
C VAL A 336 -11.63 -4.68 1.69
N GLY A 337 -11.15 -5.49 2.63
CA GLY A 337 -11.97 -6.04 3.72
C GLY A 337 -12.87 -7.22 3.33
N HIS A 338 -13.13 -7.46 2.04
CA HIS A 338 -13.93 -8.60 1.56
C HIS A 338 -13.08 -9.74 0.98
N GLN A 339 -12.06 -9.43 0.16
CA GLN A 339 -11.14 -10.43 -0.40
C GLN A 339 -9.69 -9.99 -0.21
N PRO A 340 -9.07 -10.27 0.95
CA PRO A 340 -7.64 -10.04 1.18
C PRO A 340 -6.78 -10.59 0.02
N PHE A 341 -5.96 -9.73 -0.56
CA PHE A 341 -5.35 -9.98 -1.87
C PHE A 341 -3.88 -10.40 -1.77
N GLY A 342 -3.51 -11.42 -2.53
CA GLY A 342 -2.16 -11.96 -2.62
C GLY A 342 -2.18 -13.45 -2.89
N GLY A 343 -1.07 -13.99 -3.38
CA GLY A 343 -0.88 -15.41 -3.62
C GLY A 343 0.56 -15.85 -3.36
N GLY A 344 0.75 -17.17 -3.29
CA GLY A 344 2.05 -17.79 -3.06
C GLY A 344 2.77 -18.17 -4.35
N CYS A 345 3.63 -19.18 -4.27
CA CYS A 345 4.49 -19.64 -5.38
C CYS A 345 5.29 -18.44 -5.95
N ALA A 346 5.45 -18.34 -7.27
CA ALA A 346 6.14 -17.20 -7.88
C ALA A 346 5.34 -15.87 -7.84
N SER A 347 4.14 -15.85 -7.24
CA SER A 347 3.32 -14.63 -7.09
C SER A 347 3.59 -13.85 -5.79
N GLY A 348 4.50 -14.33 -4.94
CA GLY A 348 5.04 -13.57 -3.80
C GLY A 348 4.86 -14.22 -2.43
N THR A 349 5.00 -13.40 -1.39
CA THR A 349 4.99 -13.79 0.03
C THR A 349 3.61 -14.12 0.60
N ASN A 350 2.54 -13.81 -0.14
CA ASN A 350 1.14 -13.97 0.30
C ASN A 350 0.80 -13.27 1.65
N ASP A 351 1.43 -12.13 1.97
CA ASP A 351 1.17 -11.34 3.20
C ASP A 351 -0.26 -10.75 3.30
N LYS A 352 -1.15 -11.10 2.34
CA LYS A 352 -2.55 -10.67 2.24
C LYS A 352 -2.75 -9.18 2.45
N ALA A 353 -2.30 -8.41 1.45
CA ALA A 353 -2.56 -6.98 1.35
C ALA A 353 -4.07 -6.69 1.50
N THR A 354 -4.38 -5.50 2.03
CA THR A 354 -5.75 -5.10 2.45
C THR A 354 -6.31 -5.83 3.68
N SER A 355 -5.49 -6.59 4.42
CA SER A 355 -5.84 -7.19 5.71
C SER A 355 -4.82 -6.88 6.81
N ILE A 356 -5.17 -7.20 8.06
CA ILE A 356 -4.30 -7.03 9.24
C ILE A 356 -2.99 -7.82 9.13
N ASN A 357 -2.95 -8.90 8.35
CA ASN A 357 -1.75 -9.71 8.13
C ASN A 357 -0.62 -8.92 7.47
N LEU A 358 -0.94 -7.90 6.65
CA LEU A 358 0.06 -7.00 6.08
C LEU A 358 0.66 -6.08 7.16
N LEU A 359 -0.16 -5.60 8.09
CA LEU A 359 0.27 -4.64 9.12
C LEU A 359 1.24 -5.27 10.11
N THR A 360 1.07 -6.54 10.48
CA THR A 360 1.98 -7.24 11.41
C THR A 360 3.38 -7.40 10.84
N ARG A 361 3.56 -7.45 9.51
CA ARG A 361 4.88 -7.45 8.84
C ARG A 361 5.70 -6.19 9.11
N PHE A 362 5.05 -5.09 9.46
CA PHE A 362 5.65 -3.80 9.75
C PHE A 362 5.72 -3.48 11.26
N THR A 363 5.67 -4.52 12.12
CA THR A 363 5.73 -4.38 13.59
C THR A 363 6.76 -5.30 14.24
N SER A 364 7.42 -4.79 15.29
CA SER A 364 8.26 -5.54 16.22
C SER A 364 7.54 -5.69 17.56
N MET A 365 6.77 -6.77 17.71
CA MET A 365 5.96 -7.02 18.91
C MET A 365 6.83 -7.21 20.17
N ARG A 366 6.52 -6.49 21.24
CA ARG A 366 7.12 -6.65 22.57
C ARG A 366 6.03 -6.95 23.60
N SER A 367 6.07 -8.14 24.20
CA SER A 367 5.22 -8.48 25.36
C SER A 367 5.79 -7.84 26.63
N MET A 368 4.93 -7.18 27.42
CA MET A 368 5.28 -6.70 28.76
C MET A 368 4.38 -7.36 29.80
N LYS A 369 4.97 -8.22 30.64
CA LYS A 369 4.39 -8.66 31.92
C LYS A 369 4.71 -7.61 32.98
N GLU A 370 3.71 -7.23 33.75
CA GLU A 370 3.86 -6.51 35.01
C GLU A 370 3.42 -7.45 36.14
N ASP A 371 4.24 -7.57 37.19
CA ASP A 371 3.93 -8.43 38.34
C ASP A 371 3.77 -7.56 39.58
N LEU A 372 2.54 -7.49 40.09
CA LEU A 372 2.14 -6.55 41.15
C LEU A 372 2.21 -7.16 42.55
N VAL A 373 2.41 -8.48 42.65
CA VAL A 373 2.42 -9.24 43.91
C VAL A 373 3.70 -10.07 44.04
N GLY A 374 4.26 -10.55 42.91
CA GLY A 374 5.47 -11.35 42.91
C GLY A 374 5.26 -12.75 43.50
N ALA A 375 6.37 -13.35 43.94
CA ALA A 375 6.37 -14.59 44.71
C ALA A 375 7.30 -14.43 45.90
N ASP A 376 6.74 -14.49 47.12
CA ASP A 376 7.51 -14.31 48.37
C ASP A 376 8.47 -15.48 48.66
N THR A 377 8.31 -16.61 47.98
CA THR A 377 9.22 -17.75 48.06
C THR A 377 9.51 -18.33 46.67
N VAL A 378 10.62 -19.08 46.57
CA VAL A 378 11.03 -19.83 45.36
C VAL A 378 10.73 -21.33 45.46
N LEU A 379 10.06 -21.76 46.54
CA LEU A 379 9.67 -23.16 46.74
C LEU A 379 8.34 -23.42 46.06
N TYR A 380 8.26 -24.55 45.35
CA TYR A 380 7.02 -25.05 44.77
C TYR A 380 6.35 -25.98 45.79
N PRO A 381 5.01 -26.00 45.92
CA PRO A 381 4.31 -26.91 46.84
C PRO A 381 4.58 -28.41 46.61
N SER A 382 5.10 -28.78 45.43
CA SER A 382 5.62 -30.13 45.12
C SER A 382 6.89 -30.52 45.88
N ASN A 383 7.51 -29.57 46.59
CA ASN A 383 8.78 -29.73 47.29
C ASN A 383 8.60 -29.75 48.81
N GLU A 384 7.36 -29.65 49.30
CA GLU A 384 6.99 -29.90 50.69
C GLU A 384 6.85 -31.42 50.88
N ALA A 385 7.31 -31.93 52.04
CA ALA A 385 7.60 -33.36 52.26
C ALA A 385 6.65 -34.02 53.28
#